data_AF-A0A3R7DL91-F1
#
_entry.id   AF-A0A3R7DL91-F1
#
_cell.length_a   1.000
_cell.length_b   1.000
_cell.length_c   1.000
_cell.angle_alpha   90.00
_cell.angle_beta   90.00
_cell.angle_gamma   90.00
#
_symmetry.space_group_name_H-M   'P 1'
#
loop_
_entity.id
_entity.type
_entity.pdbx_description
1 polymer ?
#
loop_
_entity_poly.entity_id
_entity_poly.type
_entity_poly.pdbx_seq_one_letter_code
_entity_poly.pdbx_strand_id
1 'polypeptide(L)' 'GINAAVRRNINTWFIGKVHPLDRVEAEKLLPDVDLEFLQSLDVGHFYFFGNMSPSPVPLLIRFEVEGDERRGG' A
#
# COMPACT_ATOMS: atom_id res chain seq x y z
N GLY A 1 15.43 3.24 -5.59
CA GLY A 1 14.39 2.19 -5.64
C GLY A 1 14.96 0.83 -5.29
N ILE A 2 14.11 -0.15 -4.97
CA ILE A 2 14.49 -1.54 -4.66
C ILE A 2 15.12 -2.20 -5.91
N ASN A 3 16.15 -3.04 -5.76
CA ASN A 3 16.79 -3.75 -6.88
C ASN A 3 15.81 -4.75 -7.55
N ALA A 4 15.87 -4.92 -8.87
CA ALA A 4 15.04 -5.87 -9.62
C ALA A 4 15.11 -7.33 -9.12
N ALA A 5 16.30 -7.82 -8.74
CA ALA A 5 16.46 -9.17 -8.20
C ALA A 5 15.78 -9.34 -6.84
N VAL A 6 15.80 -8.29 -6.01
CA VAL A 6 15.10 -8.28 -4.72
C VAL A 6 13.58 -8.23 -4.96
N ARG A 7 13.12 -7.34 -5.84
CA ARG A 7 11.68 -7.19 -6.18
C ARG A 7 11.02 -8.50 -6.62
N ARG A 8 11.71 -9.30 -7.42
CA ARG A 8 11.20 -10.61 -7.89
C ARG A 8 11.00 -11.64 -6.78
N ASN A 9 11.65 -11.45 -5.64
CA ASN A 9 11.56 -12.36 -4.49
C ASN A 9 10.68 -11.82 -3.37
N ILE A 10 10.21 -10.57 -3.47
CA ILE A 10 9.21 -10.04 -2.54
C ILE A 10 7.86 -10.67 -2.89
N ASN A 11 7.34 -11.47 -1.97
CA ASN A 11 6.10 -12.22 -2.14
C ASN A 11 4.96 -11.71 -1.26
N THR A 12 5.21 -10.67 -0.45
CA THR A 12 4.24 -10.05 0.45
C THR A 12 4.44 -8.54 0.42
N TRP A 13 3.33 -7.82 0.34
CA TRP A 13 3.30 -6.37 0.24
C TRP A 13 2.36 -5.78 1.28
N PHE A 14 2.80 -4.68 1.87
CA PHE A 14 2.04 -3.88 2.83
C PHE A 14 2.20 -2.42 2.44
N ILE A 15 1.17 -1.84 1.83
CA ILE A 15 1.30 -0.61 1.03
C ILE A 15 0.29 0.43 1.52
N GLY A 16 0.77 1.59 1.95
CA GLY A 16 -0.09 2.70 2.36
C GLY A 16 -0.50 3.59 1.19
N LYS A 17 -1.06 4.76 1.52
CA LYS A 17 -1.39 5.80 0.55
C LYS A 17 -0.18 6.15 -0.35
N VAL A 18 -0.36 6.08 -1.66
CA VAL A 18 0.66 6.48 -2.64
C VAL A 18 0.47 7.96 -3.00
N HIS A 19 1.54 8.75 -2.97
CA HIS A 19 1.46 10.14 -3.43
C HIS A 19 1.42 10.19 -4.97
N PRO A 20 0.65 11.09 -5.61
CA PRO A 20 0.54 11.15 -7.07
C PRO A 20 1.88 11.31 -7.80
N LEU A 21 2.85 12.01 -7.19
CA LEU A 21 4.20 12.17 -7.75
C LEU A 21 4.99 10.86 -7.80
N ASP A 22 4.65 9.89 -6.95
CA ASP A 22 5.33 8.59 -6.89
C ASP A 22 4.67 7.54 -7.78
N ARG A 23 3.57 7.88 -8.49
CA ARG A 23 2.79 6.94 -9.31
C ARG A 23 3.65 6.16 -10.30
N VAL A 24 4.56 6.83 -11.00
CA VAL A 24 5.44 6.20 -12.01
C VAL A 24 6.37 5.15 -11.39
N GLU A 25 6.88 5.40 -10.18
CA GLU A 25 7.72 4.44 -9.48
C GLU A 25 6.88 3.32 -8.85
N ALA A 26 5.69 3.64 -8.34
CA ALA A 26 4.74 2.66 -7.82
C ALA A 26 4.29 1.67 -8.90
N GLU A 27 4.03 2.14 -10.13
CA GLU A 27 3.64 1.29 -11.27
C GLU A 27 4.72 0.26 -11.62
N LYS A 28 6.00 0.65 -11.57
CA LYS A 28 7.12 -0.27 -11.78
C LYS A 28 7.27 -1.30 -10.66
N LEU A 29 6.81 -0.97 -9.46
CA LEU A 29 6.92 -1.81 -8.26
C LEU A 29 5.71 -2.74 -8.10
N LEU A 30 4.54 -2.29 -8.52
CA LEU A 30 3.23 -2.86 -8.22
C LEU A 30 2.37 -2.98 -9.48
N PRO A 31 2.80 -3.77 -10.48
CA PRO A 31 2.16 -3.79 -11.80
C PRO A 31 0.70 -4.27 -11.77
N ASP A 32 0.32 -5.07 -10.76
CA ASP A 32 -1.01 -5.68 -10.65
C ASP A 32 -1.87 -5.04 -9.53
N VAL A 33 -1.52 -3.85 -9.07
CA VAL A 33 -2.27 -3.13 -8.03
C VAL A 33 -2.90 -1.88 -8.62
N ASP A 34 -4.17 -1.64 -8.27
CA ASP A 34 -4.86 -0.39 -8.60
C ASP A 34 -4.22 0.79 -7.86
N LEU A 35 -3.39 1.56 -8.57
CA LEU A 35 -2.72 2.73 -8.02
C LEU A 35 -3.67 3.89 -7.75
N GLU A 36 -4.82 3.96 -8.42
CA GLU A 36 -5.80 5.02 -8.17
C GLU A 36 -6.48 4.79 -6.84
N PHE A 37 -6.82 3.54 -6.55
CA PHE A 37 -7.24 3.10 -5.23
C PHE A 37 -6.20 3.48 -4.17
N LEU A 38 -4.92 3.12 -4.36
CA LEU A 38 -3.86 3.46 -3.41
C LEU A 38 -3.66 4.97 -3.20
N GLN A 39 -3.86 5.80 -4.23
CA GLN A 39 -3.78 7.27 -4.09
C GLN A 39 -4.97 7.84 -3.30
N SER A 40 -6.14 7.20 -3.40
CA SER A 40 -7.35 7.60 -2.69
C SER A 40 -7.37 7.23 -1.20
N LEU A 41 -6.51 6.30 -0.76
CA LEU A 41 -6.46 5.85 0.63
C LEU A 41 -6.25 6.99 1.62
N ASP A 42 -6.91 6.91 2.77
CA ASP A 42 -6.61 7.79 3.90
C ASP A 42 -5.31 7.36 4.60
N VAL A 43 -4.66 8.30 5.29
CA VAL A 43 -3.50 7.99 6.12
C VAL A 43 -3.90 6.95 7.18
N GLY A 44 -3.02 5.98 7.41
CA GLY A 44 -3.28 4.86 8.33
C GLY A 44 -3.98 3.67 7.69
N HIS A 45 -4.43 3.77 6.43
CA HIS A 45 -4.92 2.62 5.66
C HIS A 45 -3.81 1.98 4.83
N PHE A 46 -3.80 0.66 4.82
CA PHE A 46 -2.79 -0.15 4.15
C PHE A 46 -3.42 -1.31 3.41
N TYR A 47 -3.05 -1.46 2.15
CA TYR A 47 -3.39 -2.62 1.33
C TYR A 47 -2.35 -3.73 1.56
N PHE A 48 -2.81 -4.89 2.00
CA PHE A 48 -1.99 -6.02 2.40
C PHE A 48 -2.31 -7.27 1.58
N PHE A 49 -1.31 -7.82 0.90
CA PHE A 49 -1.48 -8.99 0.04
C PHE A 49 -0.17 -9.78 -0.12
N GLY A 50 -0.30 -11.01 -0.61
CA GLY A 50 0.82 -11.93 -0.85
C GLY A 50 0.84 -13.10 0.13
N ASN A 51 1.95 -13.85 0.16
CA ASN A 51 2.01 -15.17 0.79
C ASN A 51 1.83 -15.16 2.32
N MET A 52 2.19 -14.07 3.00
CA MET A 52 1.93 -13.93 4.44
C MET A 52 0.57 -13.29 4.76
N SER A 53 -0.23 -12.93 3.74
CA SER A 53 -1.62 -12.53 3.96
C SER A 53 -2.41 -13.73 4.47
N PRO A 54 -3.15 -13.63 5.59
CA PRO A 54 -4.00 -14.71 6.09
C PRO A 54 -5.25 -14.91 5.22
N SER A 55 -5.51 -14.00 4.28
CA SER A 55 -6.65 -14.00 3.38
C SER A 55 -6.22 -14.27 1.94
N PRO A 56 -7.00 -15.06 1.18
CA PRO A 56 -6.76 -15.30 -0.25
C PRO A 56 -7.08 -14.07 -1.12
N VAL A 57 -7.80 -13.10 -0.58
CA VAL A 57 -8.04 -11.79 -1.19
C VAL A 57 -7.24 -10.71 -0.44
N PRO A 58 -6.76 -9.66 -1.13
CA PRO A 58 -6.10 -8.55 -0.47
C PRO A 58 -6.94 -7.94 0.65
N LEU A 59 -6.29 -7.58 1.76
CA LEU A 59 -6.92 -6.98 2.93
C LEU A 59 -6.63 -5.48 2.98
N LEU A 60 -7.63 -4.69 3.37
CA LEU A 60 -7.43 -3.31 3.77
C LEU A 60 -7.32 -3.27 5.30
N ILE A 61 -6.12 -2.98 5.79
CA ILE A 61 -5.81 -2.89 7.22
C ILE A 61 -5.75 -1.41 7.60
N ARG A 62 -6.43 -1.04 8.69
CA ARG A 62 -6.39 0.31 9.26
C ARG A 62 -5.67 0.27 10.60
N PHE A 63 -4.74 1.21 10.78
CA PHE A 63 -4.15 1.52 12.06
C PHE A 63 -4.69 2.88 12.52
N GLU A 64 -5.13 2.95 13.77
CA GLU A 64 -5.42 4.22 14.42
C GLU A 64 -4.09 4.89 14.76
N VAL A 65 -3.90 6.11 14.24
CA VAL A 65 -2.72 6.91 14.56
C VAL A 65 -3.09 7.80 15.74
N GLU A 66 -2.43 7.63 16.88
CA GLU A 66 -2.61 8.50 18.04
C GLU A 66 -2.38 9.97 17.62
N GLY A 67 -3.42 10.81 17.74
CA GLY A 67 -3.40 12.22 17.31
C GLY A 67 -4.45 12.62 16.26
N ASP A 68 -5.27 11.68 15.76
CA ASP A 68 -6.32 11.94 14.75
C ASP A 68 -7.61 12.59 15.34
N GLU A 69 -7.63 12.91 16.65
CA GLU A 69 -8.74 13.62 17.33
C GLU A 69 -8.87 15.11 16.94
N ARG A 70 -8.07 15.64 16.00
CA ARG A 70 -8.11 17.07 15.62
C ARG A 70 -8.36 17.36 14.16
N ARG A 71 -9.10 16.53 13.41
CA ARG A 71 -9.59 16.93 12.08
C ARG A 71 -10.98 16.36 11.76
N GLY A 72 -11.92 16.53 12.68
CA GLY A 72 -13.34 16.46 12.39
C GLY A 72 -14.01 17.78 12.77
N GLY A 73 -13.98 18.75 11.85
CA GLY A 73 -14.75 19.99 11.92
C GLY A 73 -15.81 19.99 10.84
#